data_AF-A0A2A6CFD8-F1
#
_entry.id   AF-A0A2A6CFD8-F1
#
_cell.length_a   1.000
_cell.length_b   1.000
_cell.length_c   1.000
_cell.angle_alpha   90.00
_cell.angle_beta   90.00
_cell.angle_gamma   90.00
#
_symmetry.space_group_name_H-M   'P 1'
#
loop_
_entity.id
_entity.type
_entity.pdbx_description
1 polymer ?
#
loop_
_entity_poly.entity_id
_entity_poly.type
_entity_poly.pdbx_seq_one_letter_code
_entity_poly.pdbx_strand_id
1 'polypeptide(L)'
;CSRQTMGGARGARRSRPAFLPLPSLLLLLSLCFLPSTALADSLYDPSDPILELDNDNFNASVYGQKRAFFVEFYSSWCGACIGYAPTFKKFARQLESWSSVVQVTVVNCADDKNMPLCREHQIAAFPTLKYFKYNSASAGDAQPFNGDKHDLATLPLQVAQMVHDNWATERPAEWPSFEPIAPSTTVKEIWSAADGANLVAVVAQEEPAALAWALTINYAGDRRVRTAIARPDHIQVVQEVGSAIDGKVLVYERGSARPVFISPEKPTFAEAQEKVAEFLQQALGDSLDKAAAAAGAAAPGSGAQAPPPHGPPGSARIVTSGGAKKQYDPAVWADLSQYQMQLVDLESAIAYMLTREIPRRATIDGEDLRAMKDWMAVMAKYAPGRTPTRRLLYRLNEWVQAKYTLTADDWTAQVASLQLELGNPLPSEITWLSCKGSKPNLRGYTCGLWTLAHAVTVEAHKQERNNPSFSSVSSVLSPFRHFIVRFLSCGECAANFAKEADKHNLAAAEKTGELGV
;
A
#
# COMPACT_ATOMS: atom_id res chain seq x y z
N CYS A 1 -69.88 28.86 -4.39
CA CYS A 1 -71.07 29.74 -4.44
C CYS A 1 -71.41 30.25 -3.05
N SER A 2 -71.60 31.58 -2.94
CA SER A 2 -72.25 32.37 -1.87
C SER A 2 -71.62 32.32 -0.46
N ARG A 3 -70.79 33.30 -0.05
CA ARG A 3 -71.09 34.66 0.48
C ARG A 3 -71.79 34.66 1.86
N GLN A 4 -71.14 35.24 2.87
CA GLN A 4 -71.59 36.42 3.66
C GLN A 4 -70.64 36.72 4.85
N THR A 5 -69.92 37.86 4.84
CA THR A 5 -70.12 39.13 5.61
C THR A 5 -69.61 39.10 7.07
N MET A 6 -68.55 39.82 7.45
CA MET A 6 -68.35 41.28 7.71
C MET A 6 -68.82 41.78 9.10
N GLY A 7 -67.92 42.51 9.79
CA GLY A 7 -68.12 43.34 11.00
C GLY A 7 -67.06 43.02 12.07
N GLY A 8 -66.10 43.86 12.48
CA GLY A 8 -66.11 45.28 12.88
C GLY A 8 -65.91 45.33 14.41
N ALA A 9 -65.18 46.21 15.11
CA ALA A 9 -64.26 47.32 14.90
C ALA A 9 -63.68 47.72 16.31
N ARG A 10 -62.67 48.61 16.35
CA ARG A 10 -62.06 49.36 17.50
C ARG A 10 -60.96 48.63 18.30
N GLY A 11 -59.78 49.17 18.60
CA GLY A 11 -59.16 50.47 18.34
C GLY A 11 -58.23 50.85 19.50
N ALA A 12 -56.91 51.01 19.26
CA ALA A 12 -56.01 51.79 20.13
C ALA A 12 -54.76 52.26 19.34
N ARG A 13 -54.60 53.59 19.28
CA ARG A 13 -53.40 54.38 18.89
C ARG A 13 -52.24 54.07 19.86
N ARG A 14 -50.93 54.22 19.62
CA ARG A 14 -50.03 55.16 18.90
C ARG A 14 -48.64 54.48 19.02
N SER A 15 -47.73 54.45 18.05
CA SER A 15 -46.76 55.52 17.75
C SER A 15 -45.87 55.10 16.55
N ARG A 16 -45.50 56.06 15.70
CA ARG A 16 -44.49 55.93 14.62
C ARG A 16 -43.08 56.15 15.23
N PRO A 17 -41.96 55.59 14.70
CA PRO A 17 -41.36 56.14 13.47
C PRO A 17 -40.53 55.19 12.56
N ALA A 18 -40.21 55.75 11.39
CA ALA A 18 -38.99 55.58 10.59
C ALA A 18 -38.74 54.23 9.87
N PHE A 19 -38.97 54.29 8.56
CA PHE A 19 -38.27 53.49 7.55
C PHE A 19 -36.76 53.78 7.58
N LEU A 20 -35.95 52.73 7.66
CA LEU A 20 -34.56 52.69 7.21
C LEU A 20 -34.30 51.33 6.53
N PRO A 21 -33.54 51.28 5.43
CA PRO A 21 -33.36 50.07 4.63
C PRO A 21 -32.31 49.14 5.24
N LEU A 22 -32.57 47.83 5.24
CA LEU A 22 -31.56 46.80 5.53
C LEU A 22 -30.50 46.77 4.42
N PRO A 23 -29.19 46.78 4.74
CA PRO A 23 -28.19 46.20 3.87
C PRO A 23 -27.88 44.76 4.31
N SER A 24 -27.97 43.85 3.34
CA SER A 24 -27.14 42.65 3.15
C SER A 24 -26.52 41.99 4.39
N LEU A 25 -27.23 41.01 4.94
CA LEU A 25 -26.61 39.96 5.77
C LEU A 25 -27.19 38.58 5.38
N LEU A 26 -26.97 38.19 4.12
CA LEU A 26 -27.26 36.86 3.61
C LEU A 26 -26.09 36.43 2.71
N LEU A 27 -24.90 36.26 3.29
CA LEU A 27 -23.81 35.56 2.60
C LEU A 27 -22.77 34.94 3.56
N LEU A 28 -23.20 34.29 4.66
CA LEU A 28 -22.30 33.52 5.53
C LEU A 28 -22.99 32.28 6.14
N LEU A 29 -23.62 31.45 5.31
CA LEU A 29 -24.12 30.12 5.70
C LEU A 29 -23.98 29.11 4.56
N SER A 30 -22.82 29.11 3.90
CA SER A 30 -22.43 28.09 2.90
C SER A 30 -20.99 27.59 3.11
N LEU A 31 -20.55 27.48 4.37
CA LEU A 31 -19.40 26.64 4.71
C LEU A 31 -19.87 25.43 5.51
N CYS A 32 -19.41 24.26 5.07
CA CYS A 32 -19.52 22.96 5.70
C CYS A 32 -20.81 22.17 5.48
N PHE A 33 -21.06 21.79 4.23
CA PHE A 33 -21.42 20.40 3.91
C PHE A 33 -20.56 19.93 2.74
N LEU A 34 -19.27 19.72 3.01
CA LEU A 34 -18.53 18.75 2.21
C LEU A 34 -19.05 17.38 2.65
N PRO A 35 -19.57 16.54 1.75
CA PRO A 35 -19.75 15.14 2.07
C PRO A 35 -18.38 14.61 2.46
N SER A 36 -18.22 14.26 3.73
CA SER A 36 -17.02 13.60 4.20
C SER A 36 -17.07 12.18 3.67
N THR A 37 -16.75 12.00 2.38
CA THR A 37 -16.32 10.69 1.89
C THR A 37 -15.21 10.27 2.84
N ALA A 38 -15.40 9.17 3.56
CA ALA A 38 -14.35 8.60 4.37
C ALA A 38 -13.26 8.12 3.41
N LEU A 39 -12.37 9.03 3.01
CA LEU A 39 -11.14 8.71 2.32
C LEU A 39 -10.42 7.72 3.22
N ALA A 40 -10.20 6.51 2.70
CA ALA A 40 -9.41 5.53 3.39
C ALA A 40 -7.99 6.12 3.49
N ASP A 41 -7.60 6.64 4.65
CA ASP A 41 -6.29 7.29 4.83
C ASP A 41 -5.17 6.39 4.32
N SER A 42 -4.25 7.01 3.56
CA SER A 42 -3.08 6.33 3.01
C SER A 42 -2.17 5.80 4.12
N LEU A 43 -1.52 4.66 3.88
CA LEU A 43 -0.45 4.17 4.76
C LEU A 43 0.90 4.86 4.47
N TYR A 44 0.97 5.66 3.41
CA TYR A 44 2.18 6.29 2.89
C TYR A 44 2.09 7.81 3.05
N ASP A 45 3.21 8.42 3.46
CA ASP A 45 3.26 9.86 3.70
C ASP A 45 3.81 10.58 2.45
N PRO A 46 3.43 11.83 2.18
CA PRO A 46 3.98 12.59 1.04
C PRO A 46 5.51 12.77 1.05
N SER A 47 6.17 12.52 2.19
CA SER A 47 7.62 12.54 2.33
C SER A 47 8.30 11.21 1.97
N ASP A 48 7.55 10.12 1.83
CA ASP A 48 8.11 8.86 1.36
C ASP A 48 8.39 8.97 -0.16
N PRO A 49 9.51 8.42 -0.68
CA PRO A 49 9.84 8.45 -2.10
C PRO A 49 9.01 7.43 -2.90
N ILE A 50 7.69 7.51 -2.73
CA ILE A 50 6.68 6.61 -3.28
C ILE A 50 5.63 7.49 -3.94
N LEU A 51 5.37 7.23 -5.23
CA LEU A 51 4.27 7.90 -5.92
C LEU A 51 2.96 7.16 -5.63
N GLU A 52 2.01 7.84 -4.99
CA GLU A 52 0.67 7.31 -4.78
C GLU A 52 -0.18 7.49 -6.04
N LEU A 53 -0.69 6.36 -6.54
CA LEU A 53 -1.50 6.28 -7.75
C LEU A 53 -2.95 5.98 -7.40
N ASP A 54 -3.85 6.47 -8.25
CA ASP A 54 -5.29 6.26 -8.15
C ASP A 54 -5.90 6.03 -9.54
N ASN A 55 -7.20 5.78 -9.57
CA ASN A 55 -7.94 5.52 -10.81
C ASN A 55 -7.84 6.66 -11.85
N ASP A 56 -7.54 7.90 -11.45
CA ASP A 56 -7.48 9.04 -12.37
C ASP A 56 -6.08 9.21 -12.98
N ASN A 57 -5.03 8.89 -12.21
CA ASN A 57 -3.66 9.16 -12.62
C ASN A 57 -2.88 7.91 -13.08
N PHE A 58 -3.35 6.69 -12.79
CA PHE A 58 -2.57 5.47 -12.99
C PHE A 58 -2.15 5.29 -14.46
N ASN A 59 -3.11 5.36 -15.38
CA ASN A 59 -2.87 5.09 -16.79
C ASN A 59 -1.85 6.07 -17.40
N ALA A 60 -2.00 7.36 -17.11
CA ALA A 60 -1.08 8.39 -17.58
C ALA A 60 0.31 8.27 -16.94
N SER A 61 0.39 7.74 -15.71
CA SER A 61 1.64 7.63 -14.96
C SER A 61 2.41 6.36 -15.25
N VAL A 62 1.75 5.25 -15.60
CA VAL A 62 2.36 3.92 -15.74
C VAL A 62 2.46 3.47 -17.19
N TYR A 63 1.44 3.71 -18.00
CA TYR A 63 1.41 3.20 -19.38
C TYR A 63 2.15 4.10 -20.36
N GLY A 64 2.79 3.48 -21.36
CA GLY A 64 3.56 4.17 -22.41
C GLY A 64 4.81 4.88 -21.91
N GLN A 65 5.25 4.60 -20.70
CA GLN A 65 6.36 5.29 -20.06
C GLN A 65 7.71 4.67 -20.39
N LYS A 66 8.74 5.51 -20.48
CA LYS A 66 10.13 5.11 -20.74
C LYS A 66 10.89 4.61 -19.51
N ARG A 67 10.15 4.12 -18.51
CA ARG A 67 10.64 3.54 -17.27
C ARG A 67 9.67 2.48 -16.79
N ALA A 68 10.14 1.59 -15.95
CA ALA A 68 9.33 0.59 -15.30
C ALA A 68 8.71 1.11 -14.00
N PHE A 69 7.70 0.41 -13.49
CA PHE A 69 7.02 0.72 -12.24
C PHE A 69 6.92 -0.52 -11.38
N PHE A 70 7.26 -0.37 -10.09
CA PHE A 70 7.00 -1.39 -9.09
C PHE A 70 5.85 -0.90 -8.21
N VAL A 71 4.69 -1.53 -8.36
CA VAL A 71 3.42 -1.07 -7.77
C VAL A 71 3.01 -2.01 -6.66
N GLU A 72 2.79 -1.48 -5.46
CA GLU A 72 2.06 -2.18 -4.40
C GLU A 72 0.58 -1.82 -4.44
N PHE A 73 -0.26 -2.83 -4.69
CA PHE A 73 -1.69 -2.74 -4.45
C PHE A 73 -1.96 -3.18 -3.00
N TYR A 74 -2.43 -2.24 -2.18
CA TYR A 74 -2.64 -2.46 -0.75
C TYR A 74 -4.06 -2.07 -0.33
N SER A 75 -4.38 -2.34 0.93
CA SER A 75 -5.60 -1.85 1.58
C SER A 75 -5.24 -1.26 2.93
N SER A 76 -5.67 -0.02 3.20
CA SER A 76 -5.26 0.69 4.42
C SER A 76 -5.72 0.02 5.71
N TRP A 77 -6.83 -0.73 5.72
CA TRP A 77 -7.33 -1.45 6.89
C TRP A 77 -6.80 -2.88 7.03
N CYS A 78 -6.09 -3.40 6.03
CA CYS A 78 -5.55 -4.74 6.05
C CYS A 78 -4.37 -4.84 7.02
N GLY A 79 -4.46 -5.71 8.03
CA GLY A 79 -3.41 -5.87 9.04
C GLY A 79 -2.04 -6.21 8.46
N ALA A 80 -2.00 -7.07 7.44
CA ALA A 80 -0.77 -7.41 6.72
C ALA A 80 -0.19 -6.20 5.97
N CYS A 81 -1.02 -5.36 5.35
CA CYS A 81 -0.57 -4.13 4.69
C CYS A 81 -0.01 -3.12 5.69
N ILE A 82 -0.69 -2.93 6.83
CA ILE A 82 -0.23 -2.04 7.91
C ILE A 82 1.12 -2.52 8.46
N GLY A 83 1.28 -3.83 8.65
CA GLY A 83 2.55 -4.43 9.08
C GLY A 83 3.64 -4.35 8.03
N TYR A 84 3.29 -4.40 6.74
CA TYR A 84 4.22 -4.38 5.62
C TYR A 84 4.68 -2.97 5.22
N ALA A 85 3.83 -1.95 5.38
CA ALA A 85 4.13 -0.58 4.95
C ALA A 85 5.48 -0.04 5.46
N PRO A 86 5.91 -0.25 6.73
CA PRO A 86 7.25 0.16 7.17
C PRO A 86 8.39 -0.48 6.37
N THR A 87 8.24 -1.73 5.95
CA THR A 87 9.22 -2.44 5.09
C THR A 87 9.22 -1.86 3.68
N PHE A 88 8.04 -1.64 3.10
CA PHE A 88 7.93 -1.06 1.75
C PHE A 88 8.48 0.39 1.69
N LYS A 89 8.28 1.19 2.75
CA LYS A 89 8.90 2.52 2.88
C LYS A 89 10.43 2.46 2.91
N LYS A 90 11.01 1.49 3.62
CA LYS A 90 12.48 1.29 3.63
C LYS A 90 13.00 0.88 2.26
N PHE A 91 12.31 -0.04 1.61
CA PHE A 91 12.60 -0.46 0.24
C PHE A 91 12.58 0.74 -0.73
N ALA A 92 11.52 1.54 -0.72
CA ALA A 92 11.41 2.71 -1.59
C ALA A 92 12.54 3.73 -1.38
N ARG A 93 12.97 3.97 -0.13
CA ARG A 93 14.12 4.84 0.18
C ARG A 93 15.43 4.29 -0.36
N GLN A 94 15.63 2.97 -0.28
CA GLN A 94 16.82 2.34 -0.83
C GLN A 94 16.90 2.49 -2.37
N LEU A 95 15.74 2.53 -3.04
CA LEU A 95 15.61 2.65 -4.49
C LEU A 95 15.35 4.08 -4.98
N GLU A 96 15.48 5.11 -4.15
CA GLU A 96 15.13 6.49 -4.51
C GLU A 96 15.85 6.97 -5.79
N SER A 97 17.11 6.60 -5.95
CA SER A 97 17.93 6.94 -7.13
C SER A 97 17.58 6.15 -8.38
N TRP A 98 16.70 5.15 -8.29
CA TRP A 98 16.33 4.27 -9.41
C TRP A 98 15.23 4.88 -10.28
N SER A 99 14.61 5.99 -9.88
CA SER A 99 13.40 6.59 -10.50
C SER A 99 13.46 6.87 -12.00
N SER A 100 14.66 6.95 -12.59
CA SER A 100 14.88 7.05 -14.04
C SER A 100 14.66 5.73 -14.79
N VAL A 101 14.82 4.59 -14.11
CA VAL A 101 14.69 3.23 -14.65
C VAL A 101 13.46 2.53 -14.06
N VAL A 102 13.26 2.62 -12.74
CA VAL A 102 12.13 2.04 -11.99
C VAL A 102 11.57 3.04 -10.99
N GLN A 103 10.29 3.34 -11.07
CA GLN A 103 9.58 4.12 -10.05
C GLN A 103 8.83 3.21 -9.08
N VAL A 104 9.04 3.39 -7.77
CA VAL A 104 8.26 2.71 -6.73
C VAL A 104 6.96 3.48 -6.47
N THR A 105 5.84 2.77 -6.45
CA THR A 105 4.48 3.34 -6.38
C THR A 105 3.52 2.48 -5.57
N VAL A 106 2.39 3.06 -5.17
CA VAL A 106 1.34 2.37 -4.40
C VAL A 106 -0.06 2.70 -4.93
N VAL A 107 -1.01 1.80 -4.74
CA VAL A 107 -2.44 1.99 -5.03
C VAL A 107 -3.25 1.51 -3.82
N ASN A 108 -4.04 2.40 -3.22
CA ASN A 108 -4.92 2.05 -2.10
C ASN A 108 -6.27 1.50 -2.61
N CYS A 109 -6.42 0.19 -2.62
CA CYS A 109 -7.65 -0.51 -3.03
C CYS A 109 -8.74 -0.56 -1.94
N ALA A 110 -8.51 0.08 -0.78
CA ALA A 110 -9.56 0.32 0.21
C ALA A 110 -10.44 1.53 -0.14
N ASP A 111 -9.92 2.45 -0.97
CA ASP A 111 -10.70 3.55 -1.52
C ASP A 111 -11.61 3.03 -2.64
N ASP A 112 -12.90 3.38 -2.56
CA ASP A 112 -13.91 3.00 -3.55
C ASP A 112 -13.57 3.53 -4.95
N LYS A 113 -12.93 4.70 -5.02
CA LYS A 113 -12.45 5.28 -6.28
C LYS A 113 -11.54 4.32 -7.04
N ASN A 114 -10.73 3.55 -6.32
CA ASN A 114 -9.72 2.67 -6.89
C ASN A 114 -10.24 1.25 -7.18
N MET A 115 -11.48 0.93 -6.82
CA MET A 115 -12.06 -0.41 -7.04
C MET A 115 -12.07 -0.86 -8.53
N PRO A 116 -12.39 0.01 -9.52
CA PRO A 116 -12.29 -0.36 -10.93
C PRO A 116 -10.85 -0.72 -11.33
N LEU A 117 -9.88 0.13 -10.98
CA LEU A 117 -8.46 -0.09 -11.22
C LEU A 117 -7.97 -1.41 -10.61
N CYS A 118 -8.26 -1.67 -9.33
CA CYS A 118 -7.82 -2.88 -8.66
C CYS A 118 -8.45 -4.16 -9.26
N ARG A 119 -9.66 -4.06 -9.84
CA ARG A 119 -10.33 -5.16 -10.54
C ARG A 119 -9.74 -5.41 -11.93
N GLU A 120 -9.47 -4.34 -12.69
CA GLU A 120 -8.79 -4.41 -13.98
C GLU A 120 -7.43 -5.12 -13.84
N HIS A 121 -6.70 -4.79 -12.78
CA HIS A 121 -5.45 -5.45 -12.44
C HIS A 121 -5.60 -6.78 -11.69
N GLN A 122 -6.80 -7.34 -11.57
CA GLN A 122 -7.05 -8.66 -10.96
C GLN A 122 -6.49 -8.79 -9.53
N ILE A 123 -6.59 -7.75 -8.72
CA ILE A 123 -6.09 -7.74 -7.36
C ILE A 123 -7.11 -8.40 -6.42
N ALA A 124 -6.89 -9.69 -6.15
CA ALA A 124 -7.77 -10.48 -5.29
C ALA A 124 -7.36 -10.47 -3.80
N ALA A 125 -6.10 -10.12 -3.48
CA ALA A 125 -5.58 -10.12 -2.12
C ALA A 125 -4.50 -9.05 -1.92
N PHE A 126 -4.30 -8.65 -0.66
CA PHE A 126 -3.38 -7.58 -0.27
C PHE A 126 -2.33 -8.02 0.75
N PRO A 127 -1.12 -7.42 0.73
CA PRO A 127 -0.61 -6.58 -0.37
C PRO A 127 -0.17 -7.45 -1.55
N THR A 128 -0.44 -7.00 -2.78
CA THR A 128 0.04 -7.60 -4.02
C THR A 128 1.00 -6.65 -4.72
N LEU A 129 2.17 -7.18 -5.11
CA LEU A 129 3.20 -6.43 -5.81
C LEU A 129 3.17 -6.79 -7.30
N LYS A 130 3.19 -5.79 -8.17
CA LYS A 130 3.29 -5.97 -9.62
C LYS A 130 4.38 -5.09 -10.22
N TYR A 131 5.10 -5.65 -11.18
CA TYR A 131 6.08 -4.95 -11.99
C TYR A 131 5.50 -4.66 -13.38
N PHE A 132 5.54 -3.39 -13.77
CA PHE A 132 5.19 -2.92 -15.10
C PHE A 132 6.48 -2.57 -15.80
N LYS A 133 6.75 -3.27 -16.90
CA LYS A 133 7.97 -3.10 -17.70
C LYS A 133 8.01 -1.76 -18.45
N TYR A 134 9.17 -1.44 -19.03
CA TYR A 134 9.33 -0.36 -19.99
C TYR A 134 8.21 -0.41 -21.04
N ASN A 135 7.59 0.75 -21.31
CA ASN A 135 6.54 0.92 -22.30
C ASN A 135 5.37 -0.07 -22.16
N SER A 136 5.02 -0.44 -20.92
CA SER A 136 3.81 -1.21 -20.63
C SER A 136 2.59 -0.52 -21.26
N ALA A 137 1.77 -1.25 -22.00
CA ALA A 137 0.64 -0.71 -22.74
C ALA A 137 -0.70 -0.93 -22.04
N SER A 138 -0.79 -1.95 -21.18
CA SER A 138 -2.03 -2.31 -20.50
C SER A 138 -1.80 -3.08 -19.19
N ALA A 139 -2.89 -3.35 -18.45
CA ALA A 139 -2.86 -4.21 -17.27
C ALA A 139 -2.31 -5.63 -17.54
N GLY A 140 -2.42 -6.12 -18.78
CA GLY A 140 -1.93 -7.44 -19.18
C GLY A 140 -0.40 -7.56 -19.24
N ASP A 141 0.32 -6.43 -19.32
CA ASP A 141 1.79 -6.42 -19.31
C ASP A 141 2.39 -6.52 -17.90
N ALA A 142 1.55 -6.40 -16.87
CA ALA A 142 1.96 -6.40 -15.49
C ALA A 142 2.36 -7.82 -15.03
N GLN A 143 3.58 -7.96 -14.53
CA GLN A 143 4.08 -9.21 -13.99
C GLN A 143 3.91 -9.25 -12.45
N PRO A 144 3.28 -10.29 -11.87
CA PRO A 144 3.22 -10.42 -10.42
C PRO A 144 4.62 -10.66 -9.85
N PHE A 145 4.95 -9.99 -8.75
CA PHE A 145 6.15 -10.28 -7.99
C PHE A 145 5.85 -11.35 -6.94
N ASN A 146 6.56 -12.48 -7.04
CA ASN A 146 6.35 -13.67 -6.20
C ASN A 146 7.52 -13.96 -5.24
N GLY A 147 8.51 -13.06 -5.16
CA GLY A 147 9.63 -13.19 -4.23
C GLY A 147 9.26 -12.87 -2.79
N ASP A 148 10.23 -13.00 -1.87
CA ASP A 148 10.04 -12.58 -0.48
C ASP A 148 10.05 -11.05 -0.40
N LYS A 149 8.84 -10.48 -0.31
CA LYS A 149 8.65 -9.03 -0.22
C LYS A 149 9.15 -8.43 1.10
N HIS A 150 9.43 -9.23 2.13
CA HIS A 150 9.89 -8.76 3.43
C HIS A 150 11.43 -8.70 3.54
N ASP A 151 12.14 -9.42 2.68
CA ASP A 151 13.60 -9.48 2.70
C ASP A 151 14.22 -8.33 1.90
N LEU A 152 14.59 -7.25 2.61
CA LEU A 152 15.25 -6.08 2.01
C LEU A 152 16.66 -6.36 1.46
N ALA A 153 17.27 -7.51 1.76
CA ALA A 153 18.54 -7.88 1.17
C ALA A 153 18.38 -8.39 -0.26
N THR A 154 17.31 -9.15 -0.54
CA THR A 154 17.08 -9.80 -1.83
C THR A 154 16.05 -9.08 -2.71
N LEU A 155 15.09 -8.37 -2.12
CA LEU A 155 14.04 -7.67 -2.86
C LEU A 155 14.59 -6.68 -3.91
N PRO A 156 15.55 -5.77 -3.62
CA PRO A 156 16.16 -4.91 -4.64
C PRO A 156 16.84 -5.69 -5.77
N LEU A 157 17.50 -6.80 -5.44
CA LEU A 157 18.21 -7.64 -6.41
C LEU A 157 17.23 -8.34 -7.37
N GLN A 158 16.09 -8.79 -6.84
CA GLN A 158 15.04 -9.40 -7.66
C GLN A 158 14.36 -8.37 -8.56
N VAL A 159 14.14 -7.14 -8.09
CA VAL A 159 13.64 -6.06 -8.95
C VAL A 159 14.67 -5.70 -10.03
N ALA A 160 15.97 -5.68 -9.71
CA ALA A 160 17.03 -5.49 -10.70
C ALA A 160 17.06 -6.61 -11.75
N GLN A 161 16.81 -7.85 -11.37
CA GLN A 161 16.64 -8.97 -12.32
C GLN A 161 15.45 -8.71 -13.26
N MET A 162 14.29 -8.30 -12.75
CA MET A 162 13.12 -8.01 -13.60
C MET A 162 13.40 -6.88 -14.60
N VAL A 163 14.16 -5.85 -14.18
CA VAL A 163 14.63 -4.77 -15.06
C VAL A 163 15.58 -5.31 -16.12
N HIS A 164 16.56 -6.13 -15.72
CA HIS A 164 17.50 -6.74 -16.65
C HIS A 164 16.78 -7.60 -17.70
N ASP A 165 15.81 -8.43 -17.29
CA ASP A 165 15.06 -9.30 -18.20
C ASP A 165 14.24 -8.49 -19.22
N ASN A 166 13.66 -7.36 -18.78
CA ASN A 166 13.00 -6.43 -19.69
C ASN A 166 13.99 -5.78 -20.66
N TRP A 167 15.14 -5.31 -20.16
CA TRP A 167 16.19 -4.71 -20.98
C TRP A 167 16.77 -5.70 -22.00
N ALA A 168 16.97 -6.97 -21.62
CA ALA A 168 17.52 -7.99 -22.49
C ALA A 168 16.65 -8.21 -23.75
N THR A 169 15.35 -7.94 -23.64
CA THR A 169 14.39 -8.05 -24.73
C THR A 169 14.28 -6.77 -25.57
N GLU A 170 14.16 -5.61 -24.93
CA GLU A 170 13.80 -4.36 -25.62
C GLU A 170 14.99 -3.41 -25.85
N ARG A 171 16.07 -3.55 -25.06
CA ARG A 171 17.28 -2.72 -25.06
C ARG A 171 16.99 -1.21 -25.19
N PRO A 172 16.17 -0.63 -24.30
CA PRO A 172 15.81 0.78 -24.37
C PRO A 172 17.05 1.68 -24.25
N ALA A 173 17.14 2.68 -25.13
CA ALA A 173 18.30 3.58 -25.20
C ALA A 173 18.40 4.51 -23.98
N GLU A 174 17.29 4.74 -23.28
CA GLU A 174 17.25 5.55 -22.07
C GLU A 174 17.78 4.83 -20.81
N TRP A 175 17.91 3.50 -20.86
CA TRP A 175 18.38 2.70 -19.73
C TRP A 175 19.88 2.45 -19.82
N PRO A 176 20.55 2.18 -18.68
CA PRO A 176 21.95 1.80 -18.72
C PRO A 176 22.12 0.46 -19.45
N SER A 177 23.30 0.27 -20.06
CA SER A 177 23.68 -1.05 -20.58
C SER A 177 23.99 -2.00 -19.42
N PHE A 178 23.46 -3.21 -19.51
CA PHE A 178 23.79 -4.32 -18.59
C PHE A 178 24.74 -5.35 -19.23
N GLU A 179 25.36 -5.02 -20.37
CA GLU A 179 26.35 -5.91 -21.00
C GLU A 179 27.64 -5.94 -20.16
N PRO A 180 28.19 -7.14 -19.90
CA PRO A 180 29.52 -7.26 -19.31
C PRO A 180 30.60 -6.67 -20.21
N ILE A 181 31.62 -6.06 -19.61
CA ILE A 181 32.81 -5.63 -20.33
C ILE A 181 33.61 -6.85 -20.80
N ALA A 182 34.34 -6.68 -21.92
CA ALA A 182 35.16 -7.77 -22.45
C ALA A 182 36.30 -8.12 -21.47
N PRO A 183 36.75 -9.39 -21.40
CA PRO A 183 37.79 -9.81 -20.45
C PRO A 183 39.11 -9.04 -20.55
N SER A 184 39.38 -8.42 -21.71
CA SER A 184 40.57 -7.62 -21.99
C SER A 184 40.40 -6.12 -21.75
N THR A 185 39.19 -5.62 -21.46
CA THR A 185 38.93 -4.19 -21.29
C THR A 185 39.67 -3.67 -20.09
N THR A 186 40.46 -2.61 -20.26
CA THR A 186 41.23 -2.04 -19.14
C THR A 186 40.42 -0.98 -18.39
N VAL A 187 40.70 -0.78 -17.09
CA VAL A 187 40.08 0.31 -16.30
C VAL A 187 40.35 1.67 -16.95
N LYS A 188 41.50 1.85 -17.61
CA LYS A 188 41.83 3.05 -18.38
C LYS A 188 40.88 3.28 -19.57
N GLU A 189 40.48 2.21 -20.26
CA GLU A 189 39.47 2.28 -21.33
C GLU A 189 38.09 2.64 -20.78
N ILE A 190 37.71 2.08 -19.62
CA ILE A 190 36.46 2.44 -18.93
C ILE A 190 36.45 3.94 -18.60
N TRP A 191 37.56 4.48 -18.08
CA TRP A 191 37.71 5.92 -17.82
C TRP A 191 37.62 6.77 -19.08
N SER A 192 38.20 6.30 -20.19
CA SER A 192 38.19 7.03 -21.47
C SER A 192 36.78 7.10 -22.06
N ALA A 193 35.91 6.16 -21.72
CA ALA A 193 34.49 6.15 -22.10
C ALA A 193 33.58 6.89 -21.10
N ALA A 194 34.12 7.38 -19.99
CA ALA A 194 33.36 7.96 -18.88
C ALA A 194 33.77 9.42 -18.62
N ASP A 195 33.54 10.29 -19.60
CA ASP A 195 33.78 11.72 -19.46
C ASP A 195 32.93 12.32 -18.33
N GLY A 196 33.61 12.83 -17.28
CA GLY A 196 32.97 13.46 -16.13
C GLY A 196 32.72 12.57 -14.91
N ALA A 197 32.97 11.26 -14.98
CA ALA A 197 32.88 10.38 -13.80
C ALA A 197 34.04 10.61 -12.83
N ASN A 198 33.81 10.72 -11.52
CA ASN A 198 34.88 10.75 -10.52
C ASN A 198 35.24 9.36 -10.03
N LEU A 199 34.30 8.43 -10.13
CA LEU A 199 34.42 7.04 -9.69
C LEU A 199 34.06 6.06 -10.80
N VAL A 200 34.79 4.95 -10.85
CA VAL A 200 34.41 3.74 -11.59
C VAL A 200 34.16 2.64 -10.58
N ALA A 201 32.95 2.09 -10.56
CA ALA A 201 32.58 0.93 -9.76
C ALA A 201 32.48 -0.30 -10.67
N VAL A 202 33.41 -1.25 -10.51
CA VAL A 202 33.40 -2.53 -11.24
C VAL A 202 32.80 -3.59 -10.33
N VAL A 203 31.75 -4.26 -10.79
CA VAL A 203 31.14 -5.38 -10.07
C VAL A 203 31.46 -6.66 -10.81
N ALA A 204 32.20 -7.55 -10.15
CA ALA A 204 32.56 -8.84 -10.73
C ALA A 204 31.55 -9.91 -10.26
N GLN A 205 30.75 -10.46 -11.18
CA GLN A 205 29.70 -11.41 -10.83
C GLN A 205 29.36 -12.36 -12.00
N GLU A 206 29.18 -13.64 -11.69
CA GLU A 206 28.57 -14.61 -12.62
C GLU A 206 27.08 -14.32 -12.86
N GLU A 207 26.51 -14.91 -13.91
CA GLU A 207 25.06 -14.93 -14.10
C GLU A 207 24.35 -15.79 -13.04
N PRO A 208 23.25 -15.29 -12.42
CA PRO A 208 22.66 -13.96 -12.57
C PRO A 208 23.45 -12.85 -11.83
N ALA A 209 23.77 -11.77 -12.55
CA ALA A 209 24.59 -10.66 -12.03
C ALA A 209 23.75 -9.58 -11.29
N ALA A 210 22.86 -10.02 -10.40
CA ALA A 210 21.83 -9.17 -9.80
C ALA A 210 22.36 -7.96 -9.01
N LEU A 211 23.50 -8.11 -8.32
CA LEU A 211 24.13 -7.01 -7.59
C LEU A 211 24.71 -5.97 -8.57
N ALA A 212 25.32 -6.46 -9.66
CA ALA A 212 25.88 -5.60 -10.69
C ALA A 212 24.80 -4.79 -11.42
N TRP A 213 23.65 -5.41 -11.72
CA TRP A 213 22.50 -4.70 -12.30
C TRP A 213 21.90 -3.70 -11.32
N ALA A 214 21.71 -4.07 -10.04
CA ALA A 214 21.17 -3.17 -9.03
C ALA A 214 22.03 -1.89 -8.86
N LEU A 215 23.36 -2.04 -8.78
CA LEU A 215 24.28 -0.89 -8.72
C LEU A 215 24.25 -0.06 -10.02
N THR A 216 24.16 -0.72 -11.18
CA THR A 216 24.06 -0.06 -12.47
C THR A 216 22.79 0.76 -12.60
N ILE A 217 21.65 0.24 -12.11
CA ILE A 217 20.38 0.98 -12.04
C ILE A 217 20.51 2.17 -11.10
N ASN A 218 21.08 1.94 -9.89
CA ASN A 218 21.21 2.96 -8.87
C ASN A 218 21.96 4.22 -9.34
N TYR A 219 23.01 4.03 -10.15
CA TYR A 219 23.86 5.11 -10.64
C TYR A 219 23.55 5.51 -12.09
N ALA A 220 22.48 4.99 -12.71
CA ALA A 220 22.13 5.28 -14.10
C ALA A 220 21.94 6.79 -14.38
N GLY A 221 21.44 7.54 -13.39
CA GLY A 221 21.26 8.99 -13.49
C GLY A 221 22.44 9.83 -13.00
N ASP A 222 23.45 9.23 -12.36
CA ASP A 222 24.57 9.97 -11.74
C ASP A 222 25.83 9.89 -12.60
N ARG A 223 26.10 10.96 -13.36
CA ARG A 223 27.27 11.06 -14.24
C ARG A 223 28.61 11.02 -13.51
N ARG A 224 28.62 11.19 -12.19
CA ARG A 224 29.85 11.15 -11.37
C ARG A 224 30.32 9.71 -11.10
N VAL A 225 29.46 8.71 -11.31
CA VAL A 225 29.80 7.30 -11.07
C VAL A 225 29.57 6.52 -12.36
N ARG A 226 30.60 5.86 -12.85
CA ARG A 226 30.48 4.88 -13.94
C ARG A 226 30.47 3.47 -13.36
N THR A 227 29.42 2.72 -13.62
CA THR A 227 29.40 1.28 -13.30
C THR A 227 29.89 0.45 -14.49
N ALA A 228 30.52 -0.69 -14.19
CA ALA A 228 30.90 -1.70 -15.17
C ALA A 228 30.70 -3.10 -14.57
N ILE A 229 30.23 -4.03 -15.40
CA ILE A 229 29.98 -5.41 -15.01
C ILE A 229 31.12 -6.25 -15.57
N ALA A 230 31.88 -6.91 -14.71
CA ALA A 230 32.97 -7.81 -15.11
C ALA A 230 32.56 -9.26 -14.83
N ARG A 231 32.98 -10.17 -15.71
CA ARG A 231 32.93 -11.59 -15.42
C ARG A 231 34.13 -12.00 -14.56
N PRO A 232 34.04 -13.08 -13.77
CA PRO A 232 35.16 -13.59 -12.97
C PRO A 232 36.43 -13.94 -13.75
N ASP A 233 36.38 -14.10 -15.06
CA ASP A 233 37.53 -14.32 -15.94
C ASP A 233 38.22 -13.03 -16.42
N HIS A 234 37.72 -11.85 -16.00
CA HIS A 234 38.24 -10.56 -16.44
C HIS A 234 39.68 -10.32 -15.95
N ILE A 235 40.61 -10.18 -16.90
CA ILE A 235 42.06 -10.25 -16.67
C ILE A 235 42.53 -9.25 -15.60
N GLN A 236 42.19 -7.97 -15.74
CA GLN A 236 42.67 -6.93 -14.83
C GLN A 236 42.03 -7.04 -13.43
N VAL A 237 40.80 -7.52 -13.32
CA VAL A 237 40.11 -7.60 -12.03
C VAL A 237 40.63 -8.82 -11.26
N VAL A 238 40.89 -9.94 -11.94
CA VAL A 238 41.54 -11.12 -11.37
C VAL A 238 42.93 -10.80 -10.83
N GLN A 239 43.69 -9.91 -11.50
CA GLN A 239 45.01 -9.47 -11.01
C GLN A 239 44.93 -8.72 -9.67
N GLU A 240 43.85 -7.97 -9.42
CA GLU A 240 43.69 -7.20 -8.18
C GLU A 240 43.16 -8.05 -7.00
N VAL A 241 42.33 -9.05 -7.28
CA VAL A 241 41.54 -9.74 -6.24
C VAL A 241 41.87 -11.25 -6.12
N GLY A 242 42.57 -11.82 -7.09
CA GLY A 242 42.82 -13.25 -7.16
C GLY A 242 41.58 -14.05 -7.60
N SER A 243 41.53 -15.33 -7.25
CA SER A 243 40.51 -16.28 -7.72
C SER A 243 39.14 -16.16 -7.01
N ALA A 244 39.07 -15.51 -5.84
CA ALA A 244 37.82 -15.33 -5.07
C ALA A 244 37.08 -14.04 -5.47
N ILE A 245 36.88 -13.84 -6.77
CA ILE A 245 36.41 -12.58 -7.36
C ILE A 245 34.88 -12.47 -7.45
N ASP A 246 34.16 -13.59 -7.52
CA ASP A 246 32.71 -13.59 -7.74
C ASP A 246 31.94 -12.89 -6.59
N GLY A 247 31.08 -11.95 -6.97
CA GLY A 247 30.29 -11.14 -6.06
C GLY A 247 31.08 -10.04 -5.37
N LYS A 248 32.20 -9.56 -5.93
CA LYS A 248 32.96 -8.43 -5.36
C LYS A 248 32.73 -7.12 -6.10
N VAL A 249 32.77 -6.03 -5.33
CA VAL A 249 32.67 -4.66 -5.83
C VAL A 249 34.02 -3.99 -5.65
N LEU A 250 34.56 -3.45 -6.73
CA LEU A 250 35.79 -2.69 -6.76
C LEU A 250 35.49 -1.25 -7.10
N VAL A 251 36.05 -0.31 -6.34
CA VAL A 251 35.88 1.13 -6.60
C VAL A 251 37.24 1.72 -6.96
N TYR A 252 37.26 2.46 -8.06
CA TYR A 252 38.43 3.17 -8.57
C TYR A 252 38.14 4.67 -8.57
N GLU A 253 39.08 5.45 -8.08
CA GLU A 253 39.07 6.91 -8.24
C GLU A 253 39.74 7.33 -9.54
N ARG A 254 39.28 8.46 -10.10
CA ARG A 254 39.85 9.01 -11.34
C ARG A 254 41.35 9.27 -11.16
N GLY A 255 42.15 8.64 -12.04
CA GLY A 255 43.61 8.75 -12.04
C GLY A 255 44.32 7.69 -11.19
N SER A 256 43.60 6.90 -10.39
CA SER A 256 44.18 5.73 -9.73
C SER A 256 44.28 4.54 -10.70
N ALA A 257 45.43 3.87 -10.70
CA ALA A 257 45.65 2.63 -11.44
C ALA A 257 45.11 1.39 -10.71
N ARG A 258 44.87 1.51 -9.39
CA ARG A 258 44.43 0.42 -8.50
C ARG A 258 43.10 0.77 -7.82
N PRO A 259 42.31 -0.23 -7.40
CA PRO A 259 41.08 0.04 -6.66
C PRO A 259 41.42 0.70 -5.32
N VAL A 260 40.68 1.75 -4.96
CA VAL A 260 40.72 2.36 -3.62
C VAL A 260 39.93 1.54 -2.60
N PHE A 261 39.03 0.68 -3.09
CA PHE A 261 38.25 -0.24 -2.27
C PHE A 261 37.92 -1.53 -3.01
N ILE A 262 37.94 -2.64 -2.26
CA ILE A 262 37.47 -3.96 -2.68
C ILE A 262 36.55 -4.48 -1.58
N SER A 263 35.34 -4.88 -1.94
CA SER A 263 34.36 -5.37 -0.96
C SER A 263 34.76 -6.73 -0.35
N PRO A 264 34.19 -7.06 0.81
CA PRO A 264 34.05 -8.45 1.25
C PRO A 264 33.36 -9.32 0.18
N GLU A 265 33.41 -10.64 0.35
CA GLU A 265 32.68 -11.56 -0.54
C GLU A 265 31.17 -11.33 -0.41
N LYS A 266 30.49 -11.19 -1.56
CA LYS A 266 29.03 -11.11 -1.68
C LYS A 266 28.38 -10.07 -0.74
N PRO A 267 28.74 -8.78 -0.85
CA PRO A 267 28.11 -7.73 -0.06
C PRO A 267 26.63 -7.62 -0.46
N THR A 268 25.81 -7.16 0.48
CA THR A 268 24.43 -6.76 0.19
C THR A 268 24.42 -5.53 -0.74
N PHE A 269 23.30 -5.33 -1.45
CA PHE A 269 23.14 -4.12 -2.27
C PHE A 269 23.29 -2.84 -1.43
N ALA A 270 22.75 -2.81 -0.21
CA ALA A 270 22.85 -1.66 0.69
C ALA A 270 24.32 -1.33 1.04
N GLU A 271 25.11 -2.34 1.43
CA GLU A 271 26.53 -2.14 1.77
C GLU A 271 27.33 -1.63 0.57
N ALA A 272 27.08 -2.20 -0.62
CA ALA A 272 27.77 -1.77 -1.83
C ALA A 272 27.39 -0.34 -2.24
N GLN A 273 26.09 0.00 -2.18
CA GLN A 273 25.57 1.33 -2.47
C GLN A 273 26.16 2.37 -1.50
N GLU A 274 26.15 2.09 -0.20
CA GLU A 274 26.69 2.97 0.84
C GLU A 274 28.19 3.23 0.63
N LYS A 275 28.96 2.18 0.33
CA LYS A 275 30.41 2.33 0.10
C LYS A 275 30.72 3.18 -1.13
N VAL A 276 30.01 2.99 -2.24
CA VAL A 276 30.21 3.83 -3.42
C VAL A 276 29.81 5.29 -3.13
N ALA A 277 28.73 5.52 -2.38
CA ALA A 277 28.29 6.86 -1.99
C ALA A 277 29.30 7.56 -1.04
N GLU A 278 29.94 6.82 -0.14
CA GLU A 278 30.99 7.32 0.76
C GLU A 278 32.18 7.87 -0.05
N PHE A 279 32.72 7.08 -0.97
CA PHE A 279 33.82 7.54 -1.85
C PHE A 279 33.40 8.71 -2.72
N LEU A 280 32.13 8.77 -3.14
CA LEU A 280 31.64 9.86 -3.96
C LEU A 280 31.63 11.19 -3.18
N GLN A 281 31.25 11.15 -1.90
CA GLN A 281 31.29 12.30 -1.01
C GLN A 281 32.72 12.75 -0.70
N GLN A 282 33.64 11.80 -0.47
CA GLN A 282 35.05 12.10 -0.25
C GLN A 282 35.68 12.78 -1.47
N ALA A 283 35.46 12.24 -2.67
CA ALA A 283 35.95 12.84 -3.91
C ALA A 283 35.42 14.26 -4.15
N LEU A 284 34.18 14.56 -3.72
CA LEU A 284 33.61 15.91 -3.77
C LEU A 284 34.28 16.86 -2.77
N GLY A 285 34.51 16.41 -1.53
CA GLY A 285 35.23 17.18 -0.51
C GLY A 285 36.64 17.54 -0.98
N ASP A 286 37.39 16.55 -1.45
CA ASP A 286 38.74 16.75 -1.99
C ASP A 286 38.76 17.69 -3.21
N SER A 287 37.74 17.64 -4.06
CA SER A 287 37.62 18.54 -5.21
C SER A 287 37.35 19.98 -4.77
N LEU A 288 36.52 20.18 -3.74
CA LEU A 288 36.26 21.51 -3.18
C LEU A 288 37.48 22.06 -2.46
N ASP A 289 38.21 21.23 -1.73
CA ASP A 289 39.44 21.61 -1.03
C ASP A 289 40.57 21.94 -2.03
N LYS A 290 40.71 21.17 -3.12
CA LYS A 290 41.65 21.48 -4.21
C LYS A 290 41.26 22.76 -4.95
N ALA A 291 39.97 23.01 -5.17
CA ALA A 291 39.51 24.26 -5.77
C ALA A 291 39.75 25.46 -4.83
N ALA A 292 39.54 25.31 -3.52
CA ALA A 292 39.85 26.32 -2.52
C ALA A 292 41.36 26.58 -2.41
N ALA A 293 42.19 25.54 -2.46
CA ALA A 293 43.65 25.65 -2.46
C ALA A 293 44.18 26.30 -3.75
N ALA A 294 43.60 26.00 -4.91
CA ALA A 294 43.92 26.64 -6.19
C ALA A 294 43.49 28.12 -6.21
N ALA A 295 42.36 28.47 -5.59
CA ALA A 295 41.93 29.85 -5.40
C ALA A 295 42.81 30.60 -4.38
N GLY A 296 43.37 29.90 -3.39
CA GLY A 296 44.29 30.45 -2.38
C GLY A 296 45.73 30.66 -2.85
N ALA A 297 46.11 30.14 -4.03
CA ALA A 297 47.46 30.29 -4.59
C ALA A 297 47.67 31.58 -5.42
N ALA A 298 46.65 32.41 -5.59
CA ALA A 298 46.77 33.77 -6.15
C ALA A 298 46.81 34.79 -4.99
N ALA A 299 48.01 35.20 -4.57
CA ALA A 299 48.23 36.17 -3.48
C ALA A 299 48.27 37.64 -3.98
N PRO A 300 48.40 38.66 -3.10
CA PRO A 300 47.41 39.17 -2.16
C PRO A 300 47.09 40.67 -2.40
N GLY A 301 45.95 41.16 -1.91
CA GLY A 301 45.58 42.58 -1.98
C GLY A 301 44.55 43.00 -0.92
N SER A 302 45.06 43.54 0.19
CA SER A 302 44.45 44.51 1.13
C SER A 302 42.95 44.45 1.47
N GLY A 303 42.66 44.00 2.70
CA GLY A 303 42.03 44.85 3.73
C GLY A 303 40.50 45.07 3.69
N ALA A 304 39.77 44.30 4.50
CA ALA A 304 38.67 44.82 5.31
C ALA A 304 38.41 43.89 6.50
N GLN A 305 38.54 44.45 7.69
CA GLN A 305 38.44 43.77 8.98
C GLN A 305 36.96 43.57 9.34
N ALA A 306 36.53 42.30 9.42
CA ALA A 306 35.19 41.93 9.86
C ALA A 306 35.16 41.75 11.41
N PRO A 307 34.12 42.24 12.11
CA PRO A 307 33.97 42.11 13.55
C PRO A 307 33.55 40.68 13.98
N PRO A 308 33.79 40.30 15.25
CA PRO A 308 33.83 38.91 15.70
C PRO A 308 32.44 38.23 15.75
N PRO A 309 32.40 36.88 15.67
CA PRO A 309 31.15 36.13 15.66
C PRO A 309 30.47 36.19 17.03
N HIS A 310 29.22 36.65 17.02
CA HIS A 310 28.31 36.51 18.14
C HIS A 310 28.03 35.02 18.38
N GLY A 311 28.30 34.59 19.62
CA GLY A 311 28.02 33.25 20.11
C GLY A 311 26.53 32.89 20.05
N PRO A 312 26.21 31.59 20.15
CA PRO A 312 24.87 31.08 19.96
C PRO A 312 23.93 31.63 21.05
N PRO A 313 22.70 32.02 20.69
CA PRO A 313 21.72 32.40 21.68
C PRO A 313 21.26 31.17 22.46
N GLY A 314 21.46 31.24 23.78
CA GLY A 314 20.53 30.77 24.80
C GLY A 314 20.05 29.33 24.67
N SER A 315 20.67 28.46 25.47
CA SER A 315 20.03 27.27 26.01
C SER A 315 18.63 27.62 26.55
N ALA A 316 17.59 27.27 25.80
CA ALA A 316 16.25 27.18 26.35
C ALA A 316 16.30 26.10 27.44
N ARG A 317 16.07 26.52 28.68
CA ARG A 317 15.86 25.62 29.81
C ARG A 317 14.82 24.58 29.40
N ILE A 318 15.24 23.32 29.30
CA ILE A 318 14.35 22.19 29.45
C ILE A 318 13.79 22.30 30.87
N VAL A 319 12.61 22.90 31.00
CA VAL A 319 11.75 22.61 32.13
C VAL A 319 11.31 21.18 31.90
N THR A 320 11.95 20.26 32.61
CA THR A 320 11.42 18.93 32.82
C THR A 320 10.07 19.12 33.52
N SER A 321 8.98 19.15 32.76
CA SER A 321 7.67 18.84 33.32
C SER A 321 7.77 17.39 33.74
N GLY A 322 8.13 17.17 35.01
CA GLY A 322 8.10 15.87 35.65
C GLY A 322 6.76 15.24 35.29
N GLY A 323 6.83 14.09 34.60
CA GLY A 323 5.68 13.31 34.26
C GLY A 323 4.93 12.98 35.54
N ALA A 324 3.86 13.72 35.81
CA ALA A 324 2.82 13.23 36.69
C ALA A 324 2.33 11.94 36.05
N LYS A 325 2.72 10.79 36.63
CA LYS A 325 2.06 9.52 36.34
C LYS A 325 0.57 9.80 36.49
N LYS A 326 -0.19 9.73 35.38
CA LYS A 326 -1.65 9.81 35.43
C LYS A 326 -2.10 8.71 36.37
N GLN A 327 -2.43 9.09 37.60
CA GLN A 327 -2.99 8.20 38.59
C GLN A 327 -4.40 7.89 38.11
N TYR A 328 -4.63 6.62 37.77
CA TYR A 328 -5.93 6.11 37.37
C TYR A 328 -6.92 6.38 38.51
N ASP A 329 -7.96 7.16 38.23
CA ASP A 329 -9.07 7.38 39.15
C ASP A 329 -10.02 6.17 39.07
N PRO A 330 -10.06 5.30 40.09
CA PRO A 330 -10.95 4.14 40.09
C PRO A 330 -12.45 4.51 40.15
N ALA A 331 -12.80 5.78 40.32
CA ALA A 331 -14.19 6.26 40.37
C ALA A 331 -14.77 6.70 39.01
N VAL A 332 -13.95 6.82 37.96
CA VAL A 332 -14.47 7.03 36.60
C VAL A 332 -14.82 5.67 36.01
N TRP A 333 -16.08 5.29 36.10
CA TRP A 333 -16.61 4.15 35.35
C TRP A 333 -16.43 4.50 33.87
N ALA A 334 -15.51 3.82 33.18
CA ALA A 334 -15.40 3.95 31.74
C ALA A 334 -16.77 3.63 31.13
N ASP A 335 -17.31 4.53 30.31
CA ASP A 335 -18.53 4.23 29.55
C ASP A 335 -18.20 3.11 28.55
N LEU A 336 -18.52 1.87 28.96
CA LEU A 336 -18.27 0.69 28.15
C LEU A 336 -19.33 0.49 27.06
N SER A 337 -20.27 1.44 26.87
CA SER A 337 -21.26 1.38 25.78
C SER A 337 -20.58 1.28 24.41
N GLN A 338 -19.38 1.87 24.26
CA GLN A 338 -18.55 1.73 23.06
C GLN A 338 -18.11 0.28 22.78
N TYR A 339 -18.14 -0.62 23.76
CA TYR A 339 -17.80 -2.05 23.62
C TYR A 339 -19.04 -2.94 23.48
N GLN A 340 -20.25 -2.39 23.52
CA GLN A 340 -21.44 -3.13 23.16
C GLN A 340 -21.47 -3.41 21.66
N MET A 341 -22.00 -4.56 21.24
CA MET A 341 -22.20 -4.84 19.83
C MET A 341 -23.23 -3.86 19.25
N GLN A 342 -22.84 -3.17 18.17
CA GLN A 342 -23.70 -2.19 17.51
C GLN A 342 -24.24 -2.75 16.20
N LEU A 343 -25.53 -2.57 15.97
CA LEU A 343 -26.17 -3.01 14.72
C LEU A 343 -25.54 -2.32 13.50
N VAL A 344 -25.13 -1.05 13.63
CA VAL A 344 -24.47 -0.30 12.55
C VAL A 344 -23.17 -0.98 12.10
N ASP A 345 -22.38 -1.55 13.01
CA ASP A 345 -21.14 -2.25 12.65
C ASP A 345 -21.44 -3.55 11.90
N LEU A 346 -22.51 -4.26 12.28
CA LEU A 346 -22.96 -5.47 11.59
C LEU A 346 -23.49 -5.16 10.19
N GLU A 347 -24.35 -4.15 10.06
CA GLU A 347 -24.90 -3.70 8.78
C GLU A 347 -23.78 -3.17 7.86
N SER A 348 -22.82 -2.40 8.39
CA SER A 348 -21.62 -1.97 7.67
C SER A 348 -20.74 -3.14 7.25
N ALA A 349 -20.55 -4.17 8.09
CA ALA A 349 -19.80 -5.36 7.71
C ALA A 349 -20.47 -6.12 6.56
N ILE A 350 -21.79 -6.34 6.65
CA ILE A 350 -22.56 -6.97 5.57
C ILE A 350 -22.48 -6.13 4.30
N ALA A 351 -22.69 -4.82 4.39
CA ALA A 351 -22.58 -3.90 3.26
C ALA A 351 -21.19 -4.02 2.60
N TYR A 352 -20.11 -3.93 3.39
CA TYR A 352 -18.74 -4.04 2.90
C TYR A 352 -18.47 -5.39 2.22
N MET A 353 -18.93 -6.50 2.79
CA MET A 353 -18.80 -7.82 2.17
C MET A 353 -19.49 -7.85 0.80
N LEU A 354 -20.74 -7.40 0.74
CA LEU A 354 -21.55 -7.44 -0.49
C LEU A 354 -21.05 -6.45 -1.56
N THR A 355 -20.59 -5.26 -1.19
CA THR A 355 -20.28 -4.20 -2.17
C THR A 355 -18.79 -4.05 -2.47
N ARG A 356 -17.90 -4.53 -1.59
CA ARG A 356 -16.45 -4.31 -1.71
C ARG A 356 -15.59 -5.55 -1.65
N GLU A 357 -15.94 -6.63 -0.96
CA GLU A 357 -15.12 -7.85 -0.94
C GLU A 357 -15.47 -8.78 -2.10
N ILE A 358 -16.76 -9.13 -2.21
CA ILE A 358 -17.25 -10.05 -3.24
C ILE A 358 -16.92 -9.58 -4.67
N PRO A 359 -17.20 -8.32 -5.08
CA PRO A 359 -16.96 -7.87 -6.45
C PRO A 359 -15.48 -7.57 -6.77
N ARG A 360 -14.52 -7.86 -5.87
CA ARG A 360 -13.08 -7.80 -6.22
C ARG A 360 -12.70 -8.88 -7.23
N ARG A 361 -13.40 -10.02 -7.20
CA ARG A 361 -13.23 -11.09 -8.18
C ARG A 361 -14.07 -10.75 -9.40
N ALA A 362 -13.42 -10.62 -10.56
CA ALA A 362 -14.10 -10.31 -11.82
C ALA A 362 -15.14 -11.39 -12.20
N THR A 363 -14.80 -12.66 -11.95
CA THR A 363 -15.66 -13.82 -12.17
C THR A 363 -15.66 -14.70 -10.92
N ILE A 364 -16.83 -15.24 -10.56
CA ILE A 364 -17.08 -16.12 -9.42
C ILE A 364 -17.74 -17.40 -9.96
N ASP A 365 -16.96 -18.47 -10.06
CA ASP A 365 -17.40 -19.77 -10.55
C ASP A 365 -16.76 -20.91 -9.72
N GLY A 366 -17.03 -22.16 -10.11
CA GLY A 366 -16.41 -23.34 -9.50
C GLY A 366 -16.56 -23.40 -7.98
N GLU A 367 -15.44 -23.54 -7.28
CA GLU A 367 -15.41 -23.61 -5.81
C GLU A 367 -15.68 -22.26 -5.13
N ASP A 368 -15.34 -21.14 -5.77
CA ASP A 368 -15.63 -19.80 -5.24
C ASP A 368 -17.15 -19.56 -5.21
N LEU A 369 -17.86 -19.96 -6.27
CA LEU A 369 -19.32 -19.88 -6.30
C LEU A 369 -19.97 -20.85 -5.30
N ARG A 370 -19.40 -22.04 -5.10
CA ARG A 370 -19.91 -22.97 -4.07
C ARG A 370 -19.78 -22.36 -2.67
N ALA A 371 -18.61 -21.83 -2.34
CA ALA A 371 -18.36 -21.14 -1.09
C ALA A 371 -19.31 -19.94 -0.90
N MET A 372 -19.56 -19.17 -1.97
CA MET A 372 -20.51 -18.07 -1.95
C MET A 372 -21.93 -18.53 -1.64
N LYS A 373 -22.39 -19.60 -2.31
CA LYS A 373 -23.73 -20.17 -2.09
C LYS A 373 -23.93 -20.63 -0.65
N ASP A 374 -22.95 -21.35 -0.11
CA ASP A 374 -23.00 -21.84 1.26
C ASP A 374 -23.03 -20.68 2.25
N TRP A 375 -22.16 -19.69 2.06
CA TRP A 375 -22.12 -18.50 2.91
C TRP A 375 -23.42 -17.67 2.81
N MET A 376 -23.96 -17.45 1.61
CA MET A 376 -25.22 -16.73 1.42
C MET A 376 -26.41 -17.43 2.08
N ALA A 377 -26.44 -18.76 2.09
CA ALA A 377 -27.46 -19.53 2.78
C ALA A 377 -27.40 -19.32 4.30
N VAL A 378 -26.19 -19.30 4.87
CA VAL A 378 -25.97 -18.99 6.30
C VAL A 378 -26.40 -17.57 6.62
N MET A 379 -26.00 -16.60 5.81
CA MET A 379 -26.33 -15.20 6.00
C MET A 379 -27.84 -14.94 5.90
N ALA A 380 -28.51 -15.53 4.91
CA ALA A 380 -29.96 -15.39 4.75
C ALA A 380 -30.74 -15.94 5.96
N LYS A 381 -30.21 -16.98 6.62
CA LYS A 381 -30.89 -17.65 7.73
C LYS A 381 -30.59 -17.01 9.08
N TYR A 382 -29.33 -16.71 9.36
CA TYR A 382 -28.86 -16.38 10.71
C TYR A 382 -28.27 -14.98 10.87
N ALA A 383 -28.07 -14.20 9.79
CA ALA A 383 -27.49 -12.87 9.93
C ALA A 383 -28.39 -11.95 10.79
N PRO A 384 -27.82 -11.27 11.79
CA PRO A 384 -28.54 -10.26 12.55
C PRO A 384 -28.89 -9.07 11.64
N GLY A 385 -30.11 -8.56 11.76
CA GLY A 385 -30.56 -7.42 10.95
C GLY A 385 -32.04 -7.14 11.10
N ARG A 386 -32.45 -5.93 10.68
CA ARG A 386 -33.85 -5.55 10.59
C ARG A 386 -34.56 -6.34 9.48
N THR A 387 -35.90 -6.34 9.48
CA THR A 387 -36.70 -7.05 8.48
C THR A 387 -36.30 -6.73 7.02
N PRO A 388 -36.07 -5.46 6.63
CA PRO A 388 -35.60 -5.15 5.28
C PRO A 388 -34.24 -5.78 4.93
N THR A 389 -33.27 -5.74 5.85
CA THR A 389 -31.94 -6.35 5.69
C THR A 389 -32.02 -7.87 5.54
N ARG A 390 -32.84 -8.53 6.37
CA ARG A 390 -33.08 -9.97 6.27
C ARG A 390 -33.73 -10.35 4.93
N ARG A 391 -34.66 -9.53 4.44
CA ARG A 391 -35.31 -9.73 3.13
C ARG A 391 -34.32 -9.56 1.97
N LEU A 392 -33.41 -8.59 2.07
CA LEU A 392 -32.32 -8.41 1.10
C LEU A 392 -31.46 -9.67 1.01
N LEU A 393 -30.95 -10.16 2.15
CA LEU A 393 -30.10 -11.36 2.19
C LEU A 393 -30.83 -12.62 1.70
N TYR A 394 -32.11 -12.78 2.04
CA TYR A 394 -32.94 -13.87 1.56
C TYR A 394 -33.09 -13.85 0.03
N ARG A 395 -33.46 -12.70 -0.55
CA ARG A 395 -33.63 -12.55 -2.02
C ARG A 395 -32.30 -12.72 -2.76
N LEU A 396 -31.21 -12.20 -2.21
CA LEU A 396 -29.87 -12.43 -2.77
C LEU A 396 -29.52 -13.91 -2.75
N ASN A 397 -29.77 -14.61 -1.64
CA ASN A 397 -29.53 -16.05 -1.56
C ASN A 397 -30.34 -16.80 -2.62
N GLU A 398 -31.65 -16.60 -2.73
CA GLU A 398 -32.48 -17.25 -3.76
C GLU A 398 -31.92 -17.03 -5.18
N TRP A 399 -31.50 -15.81 -5.48
CA TRP A 399 -30.90 -15.48 -6.77
C TRP A 399 -29.56 -16.19 -6.99
N VAL A 400 -28.65 -16.18 -6.01
CA VAL A 400 -27.32 -16.83 -6.11
C VAL A 400 -27.45 -18.35 -6.27
N GLN A 401 -28.38 -18.99 -5.57
CA GLN A 401 -28.54 -20.46 -5.64
C GLN A 401 -28.79 -20.95 -7.07
N ALA A 402 -29.48 -20.15 -7.90
CA ALA A 402 -29.81 -20.47 -9.28
C ALA A 402 -28.66 -20.27 -10.29
N LYS A 403 -27.49 -19.75 -9.86
CA LYS A 403 -26.39 -19.38 -10.75
C LYS A 403 -25.36 -20.49 -10.91
N TYR A 404 -24.71 -20.54 -12.07
CA TYR A 404 -23.57 -21.43 -12.36
C TYR A 404 -22.24 -20.69 -12.49
N THR A 405 -22.31 -19.42 -12.86
CA THR A 405 -21.21 -18.45 -12.87
C THR A 405 -21.80 -17.07 -12.58
N LEU A 406 -21.00 -16.17 -12.03
CA LEU A 406 -21.38 -14.79 -11.72
C LEU A 406 -20.22 -13.87 -12.08
N THR A 407 -20.51 -12.78 -12.78
CA THR A 407 -19.53 -11.69 -12.92
C THR A 407 -19.69 -10.69 -11.76
N ALA A 408 -18.63 -9.93 -11.48
CA ALA A 408 -18.70 -8.81 -10.53
C ALA A 408 -19.82 -7.82 -10.90
N ASP A 409 -20.04 -7.59 -12.20
CA ASP A 409 -21.05 -6.64 -12.68
C ASP A 409 -22.47 -7.18 -12.48
N ASP A 410 -22.71 -8.46 -12.76
CA ASP A 410 -23.99 -9.13 -12.46
C ASP A 410 -24.32 -9.02 -10.96
N TRP A 411 -23.31 -9.27 -10.12
CA TRP A 411 -23.43 -9.21 -8.68
C TRP A 411 -23.73 -7.78 -8.19
N THR A 412 -22.92 -6.80 -8.60
CA THR A 412 -23.08 -5.40 -8.20
C THR A 412 -24.43 -4.85 -8.66
N ALA A 413 -24.86 -5.17 -9.90
CA ALA A 413 -26.17 -4.77 -10.41
C ALA A 413 -27.31 -5.38 -9.58
N GLN A 414 -27.23 -6.66 -9.23
CA GLN A 414 -28.25 -7.32 -8.44
C GLN A 414 -28.35 -6.76 -7.01
N VAL A 415 -27.20 -6.52 -6.35
CA VAL A 415 -27.16 -5.92 -5.01
C VAL A 415 -27.76 -4.52 -5.05
N ALA A 416 -27.41 -3.70 -6.04
CA ALA A 416 -27.94 -2.35 -6.20
C ALA A 416 -29.47 -2.36 -6.46
N SER A 417 -29.96 -3.26 -7.32
CA SER A 417 -31.39 -3.41 -7.60
C SER A 417 -32.18 -3.75 -6.33
N LEU A 418 -31.72 -4.75 -5.57
CA LEU A 418 -32.42 -5.18 -4.36
C LEU A 418 -32.31 -4.16 -3.22
N GLN A 419 -31.20 -3.43 -3.11
CA GLN A 419 -31.08 -2.30 -2.19
C GLN A 419 -32.15 -1.26 -2.51
N LEU A 420 -32.27 -0.84 -3.76
CA LEU A 420 -33.26 0.16 -4.18
C LEU A 420 -34.71 -0.31 -3.95
N GLU A 421 -35.04 -1.54 -4.36
CA GLU A 421 -36.39 -2.13 -4.18
C GLU A 421 -36.83 -2.19 -2.71
N LEU A 422 -35.88 -2.41 -1.80
CA LEU A 422 -36.14 -2.59 -0.38
C LEU A 422 -35.95 -1.31 0.45
N GLY A 423 -35.69 -0.17 -0.20
CA GLY A 423 -35.52 1.12 0.46
C GLY A 423 -34.16 1.31 1.13
N ASN A 424 -33.09 0.81 0.51
CA ASN A 424 -31.69 0.86 0.94
C ASN A 424 -31.48 0.35 2.38
N PRO A 425 -31.80 -0.93 2.66
CA PRO A 425 -31.68 -1.52 3.98
C PRO A 425 -30.25 -1.57 4.56
N LEU A 426 -29.22 -1.56 3.71
CA LEU A 426 -27.81 -1.50 4.14
C LEU A 426 -27.21 -0.14 3.78
N PRO A 427 -26.27 0.38 4.61
CA PRO A 427 -25.67 1.69 4.38
C PRO A 427 -24.84 1.71 3.09
N SER A 428 -24.95 2.80 2.33
CA SER A 428 -24.07 3.07 1.18
C SER A 428 -22.70 3.59 1.63
N GLU A 429 -22.68 4.42 2.68
CA GLU A 429 -21.48 4.93 3.34
C GLU A 429 -21.12 4.04 4.53
N ILE A 430 -19.96 3.39 4.46
CA ILE A 430 -19.51 2.48 5.51
C ILE A 430 -19.07 3.29 6.73
N THR A 431 -19.72 3.04 7.87
CA THR A 431 -19.39 3.70 9.13
C THR A 431 -19.20 2.68 10.25
N TRP A 432 -18.29 3.00 11.17
CA TRP A 432 -17.97 2.14 12.30
C TRP A 432 -18.19 2.90 13.61
N LEU A 433 -18.83 2.25 14.58
CA LEU A 433 -19.06 2.79 15.91
C LEU A 433 -18.19 2.03 16.92
N SER A 434 -18.57 0.82 17.28
CA SER A 434 -17.79 -0.02 18.19
C SER A 434 -16.60 -0.66 17.52
N CYS A 435 -16.62 -0.80 16.20
CA CYS A 435 -15.46 -1.23 15.40
C CYS A 435 -14.57 -0.08 14.93
N LYS A 436 -14.84 1.16 15.34
CA LYS A 436 -13.98 2.30 15.01
C LYS A 436 -12.61 2.19 15.68
N GLY A 437 -11.55 2.39 14.91
CA GLY A 437 -10.17 2.48 15.40
C GLY A 437 -9.84 3.87 15.95
N SER A 438 -8.71 3.96 16.67
CA SER A 438 -8.12 5.25 17.05
C SER A 438 -7.57 6.03 15.86
N LYS A 439 -7.29 5.33 14.75
CA LYS A 439 -6.94 5.88 13.44
C LYS A 439 -7.85 5.26 12.37
N PRO A 440 -8.09 5.93 11.23
CA PRO A 440 -8.99 5.41 10.18
C PRO A 440 -8.58 4.04 9.63
N ASN A 441 -7.28 3.75 9.61
CA ASN A 441 -6.71 2.50 9.12
C ASN A 441 -6.73 1.35 10.14
N LEU A 442 -7.21 1.57 11.38
CA LEU A 442 -7.24 0.55 12.43
C LEU A 442 -8.66 0.00 12.63
N ARG A 443 -8.76 -1.31 12.90
CA ARG A 443 -10.01 -2.05 13.17
C ARG A 443 -10.95 -2.07 11.95
N GLY A 444 -12.02 -1.29 11.96
CA GLY A 444 -12.96 -1.15 10.85
C GLY A 444 -13.55 -2.49 10.39
N TYR A 445 -13.45 -2.77 9.09
CA TYR A 445 -14.08 -3.92 8.45
C TYR A 445 -13.72 -5.26 9.10
N THR A 446 -12.45 -5.50 9.41
CA THR A 446 -12.02 -6.77 10.01
C THR A 446 -12.68 -7.00 11.38
N CYS A 447 -12.80 -5.95 12.20
CA CYS A 447 -13.55 -6.02 13.46
C CYS A 447 -15.04 -6.35 13.21
N GLY A 448 -15.64 -5.71 12.21
CA GLY A 448 -17.04 -5.95 11.83
C GLY A 448 -17.29 -7.38 11.36
N LEU A 449 -16.41 -7.90 10.50
CA LEU A 449 -16.45 -9.29 10.00
C LEU A 449 -16.40 -10.30 11.16
N TRP A 450 -15.48 -10.13 12.10
CA TRP A 450 -15.38 -11.02 13.27
C TRP A 450 -16.60 -10.94 14.17
N THR A 451 -17.08 -9.72 14.43
CA THR A 451 -18.29 -9.49 15.23
C THR A 451 -19.51 -10.15 14.57
N LEU A 452 -19.63 -10.05 13.25
CA LEU A 452 -20.69 -10.68 12.47
C LEU A 452 -20.61 -12.21 12.50
N ALA A 453 -19.42 -12.78 12.29
CA ALA A 453 -19.22 -14.23 12.34
C ALA A 453 -19.64 -14.80 13.70
N HIS A 454 -19.20 -14.17 14.81
CA HIS A 454 -19.60 -14.58 16.15
C HIS A 454 -21.10 -14.37 16.44
N ALA A 455 -21.69 -13.27 15.96
CA ALA A 455 -23.13 -13.06 16.12
C ALA A 455 -23.94 -14.16 15.41
N VAL A 456 -23.52 -14.55 14.22
CA VAL A 456 -24.17 -15.61 13.43
C VAL A 456 -24.02 -16.98 14.09
N THR A 457 -22.86 -17.33 14.67
CA THR A 457 -22.73 -18.62 15.37
C THR A 457 -23.66 -18.71 16.58
N VAL A 458 -23.78 -17.62 17.35
CA VAL A 458 -24.68 -17.55 18.50
C VAL A 458 -26.14 -17.62 18.07
N GLU A 459 -26.51 -16.93 16.98
CA GLU A 459 -27.88 -16.95 16.46
C GLU A 459 -28.27 -18.32 15.92
N ALA A 460 -27.36 -19.00 15.20
CA ALA A 460 -27.56 -20.36 14.75
C ALA A 460 -27.78 -21.32 15.94
N HIS A 461 -26.98 -21.22 17.00
CA HIS A 461 -27.18 -22.02 18.21
C HIS A 461 -28.55 -21.77 18.85
N LYS A 462 -28.99 -20.51 18.94
CA LYS A 462 -30.30 -20.16 19.52
C LYS A 462 -31.47 -20.74 18.73
N GLN A 463 -31.42 -20.62 17.40
CA GLN A 463 -32.49 -21.09 16.51
C GLN A 463 -32.52 -22.62 16.41
N GLU A 464 -31.35 -23.27 16.40
CA GLU A 464 -31.20 -24.69 16.08
C GLU A 464 -31.01 -25.57 17.33
N ARG A 465 -31.07 -25.02 18.55
CA ARG A 465 -30.85 -25.75 19.82
C ARG A 465 -31.65 -27.05 19.98
N ASN A 466 -32.79 -27.16 19.30
CA ASN A 466 -33.70 -28.30 19.35
C ASN A 466 -33.74 -29.09 18.04
N ASN A 467 -32.87 -28.77 17.06
CA ASN A 467 -32.82 -29.46 15.78
C ASN A 467 -31.73 -30.54 15.81
N PRO A 468 -32.09 -31.83 15.87
CA PRO A 468 -31.11 -32.93 15.96
C PRO A 468 -30.31 -33.12 14.66
N SER A 469 -30.75 -32.55 13.54
CA SER A 469 -30.05 -32.62 12.25
C SER A 469 -29.09 -31.45 12.02
N PHE A 470 -29.02 -30.49 12.94
CA PHE A 470 -28.14 -29.33 12.80
C PHE A 470 -26.69 -29.69 13.20
N SER A 471 -25.74 -29.40 12.30
CA SER A 471 -24.31 -29.41 12.62
C SER A 471 -23.74 -28.00 12.47
N SER A 472 -23.20 -27.46 13.56
CA SER A 472 -22.57 -26.13 13.56
C SER A 472 -21.36 -26.05 12.64
N VAL A 473 -20.66 -27.17 12.43
CA VAL A 473 -19.50 -27.26 11.56
C VAL A 473 -19.92 -27.03 10.11
N SER A 474 -20.72 -27.94 9.54
CA SER A 474 -21.11 -27.87 8.14
C SER A 474 -22.07 -26.73 7.83
N SER A 475 -22.90 -26.32 8.80
CA SER A 475 -23.95 -25.31 8.57
C SER A 475 -23.52 -23.88 8.89
N VAL A 476 -22.38 -23.65 9.55
CA VAL A 476 -21.93 -22.28 9.91
C VAL A 476 -20.42 -22.12 9.78
N LEU A 477 -19.62 -22.94 10.48
CA LEU A 477 -18.17 -22.75 10.54
C LEU A 477 -17.51 -22.92 9.17
N SER A 478 -17.89 -23.96 8.43
CA SER A 478 -17.35 -24.25 7.09
C SER A 478 -17.73 -23.19 6.06
N PRO A 479 -18.99 -22.74 5.96
CA PRO A 479 -19.35 -21.58 5.13
C PRO A 479 -18.54 -20.31 5.44
N PHE A 480 -18.34 -19.96 6.71
CA PHE A 480 -17.49 -18.82 7.08
C PHE A 480 -16.01 -19.04 6.75
N ARG A 481 -15.47 -20.24 6.95
CA ARG A 481 -14.11 -20.59 6.54
C ARG A 481 -13.94 -20.44 5.04
N HIS A 482 -14.84 -21.04 4.25
CA HIS A 482 -14.78 -20.95 2.80
C HIS A 482 -14.88 -19.49 2.32
N PHE A 483 -15.76 -18.70 2.93
CA PHE A 483 -15.84 -17.27 2.63
C PHE A 483 -14.54 -16.54 2.97
N ILE A 484 -14.01 -16.70 4.18
CA ILE A 484 -12.79 -16.02 4.63
C ILE A 484 -11.60 -16.40 3.75
N VAL A 485 -11.41 -17.69 3.48
CA VAL A 485 -10.27 -18.18 2.69
C VAL A 485 -10.32 -17.70 1.24
N ARG A 486 -11.52 -17.53 0.67
CA ARG A 486 -11.69 -17.21 -0.76
C ARG A 486 -11.96 -15.73 -1.03
N PHE A 487 -12.60 -15.02 -0.12
CA PHE A 487 -13.06 -13.65 -0.36
C PHE A 487 -12.40 -12.61 0.54
N LEU A 488 -11.84 -12.98 1.70
CA LEU A 488 -11.16 -12.01 2.55
C LEU A 488 -9.92 -11.47 1.84
N SER A 489 -9.93 -10.17 1.54
CA SER A 489 -8.87 -9.54 0.77
C SER A 489 -7.54 -9.40 1.53
N CYS A 490 -7.49 -9.59 2.86
CA CYS A 490 -6.23 -9.81 3.58
C CYS A 490 -5.75 -11.25 3.36
N GLY A 491 -4.86 -11.48 2.38
CA GLY A 491 -4.40 -12.82 2.00
C GLY A 491 -3.66 -13.55 3.13
N GLU A 492 -2.83 -12.84 3.89
CA GLU A 492 -2.13 -13.42 5.04
C GLU A 492 -3.10 -13.80 6.17
N CYS A 493 -4.11 -12.96 6.44
CA CYS A 493 -5.14 -13.25 7.43
C CYS A 493 -5.94 -14.49 7.03
N ALA A 494 -6.32 -14.59 5.75
CA ALA A 494 -7.03 -15.74 5.18
C ALA A 494 -6.19 -17.02 5.28
N ALA A 495 -4.90 -16.96 4.96
CA ALA A 495 -3.97 -18.09 5.05
C ALA A 495 -3.77 -18.55 6.50
N ASN A 496 -3.56 -17.61 7.44
CA ASN A 496 -3.45 -17.93 8.86
C ASN A 496 -4.74 -18.54 9.42
N PHE A 497 -5.90 -18.04 9.00
CA PHE A 497 -7.19 -18.62 9.38
C PHE A 497 -7.36 -20.04 8.83
N ALA A 498 -7.00 -20.27 7.56
CA ALA A 498 -7.01 -21.61 6.96
C ALA A 498 -6.13 -22.58 7.76
N LYS A 499 -4.90 -22.17 8.08
CA LYS A 499 -3.95 -22.98 8.86
C LYS A 499 -4.50 -23.37 10.24
N GLU A 500 -5.13 -22.43 10.95
CA GLU A 500 -5.69 -22.73 12.26
C GLU A 500 -6.92 -23.64 12.15
N ALA A 501 -7.78 -23.44 11.14
CA ALA A 501 -8.90 -24.33 10.88
C ALA A 501 -8.46 -25.76 10.53
N ASP A 502 -7.37 -25.91 9.77
CA ASP A 502 -6.81 -27.22 9.39
C ASP A 502 -6.17 -27.92 10.60
N LYS A 503 -5.47 -27.16 11.46
CA LYS A 503 -4.90 -27.68 12.72
C LYS A 503 -5.97 -28.24 13.66
N HIS A 504 -7.16 -27.63 13.67
CA HIS A 504 -8.32 -28.12 14.42
C HIS A 504 -9.20 -29.10 13.62
N ASN A 505 -8.67 -29.61 12.49
CA ASN A 505 -9.28 -30.65 11.67
C ASN A 505 -10.73 -30.36 11.26
N LEU A 506 -11.05 -29.08 10.98
CA LEU A 506 -12.41 -28.67 10.58
C LEU A 506 -12.90 -29.45 9.36
N ALA A 507 -12.01 -29.76 8.41
CA ALA A 507 -12.32 -30.54 7.22
C ALA A 507 -12.69 -32.01 7.50
N ALA A 508 -12.17 -32.60 8.58
CA ALA A 508 -12.65 -33.92 9.03
C ALA A 508 -13.97 -33.78 9.81
N ALA A 509 -14.10 -32.73 10.63
CA ALA A 509 -15.33 -32.40 11.34
C ALA A 509 -16.51 -32.12 10.39
N GLU A 510 -16.26 -31.65 9.17
CA GLU A 510 -17.26 -31.54 8.10
C GLU A 510 -17.84 -32.88 7.68
N LYS A 511 -17.04 -33.95 7.73
CA LYS A 511 -17.47 -35.31 7.37
C LYS A 511 -18.13 -36.05 8.54
N THR A 512 -17.72 -35.76 9.76
CA THR A 512 -18.17 -36.47 10.97
C THR A 512 -19.22 -35.72 11.78
N GLY A 513 -19.38 -34.41 11.58
CA GLY A 513 -20.30 -33.55 12.31
C GLY A 513 -19.81 -33.08 13.69
N GLU A 514 -18.64 -33.54 14.15
CA GLU A 514 -18.06 -33.24 15.46
C GLU A 514 -16.65 -32.65 15.32
N LEU A 515 -16.37 -31.56 16.05
CA LEU A 515 -15.01 -31.04 16.21
C LEU A 515 -14.20 -32.05 17.04
N GLY A 516 -13.15 -32.62 16.46
CA GLY A 516 -12.18 -33.42 17.22
C GLY A 516 -11.51 -32.52 18.24
N VAL A 517 -11.82 -32.74 19.52
CA VAL A 517 -11.19 -32.05 20.66
C VAL A 517 -9.75 -32.53 20.82
#